data_AF-A0A3N7H9D3-F1
#
_entry.id   AF-A0A3N7H9D3-F1
#
_cell.length_a   1.000
_cell.length_b   1.000
_cell.length_c   1.000
_cell.angle_alpha   90.00
_cell.angle_beta   90.00
_cell.angle_gamma   90.00
#
_symmetry.space_group_name_H-M   'P 1'
#
loop_
_entity.id
_entity.type
_entity.pdbx_description
1 polymer ?
#
loop_
_entity_poly.entity_id
_entity_poly.type
_entity_poly.pdbx_seq_one_letter_code
_entity_poly.pdbx_strand_id
1 'polypeptide(L)'
;MTEKEIVDNVILVLTAGHDTSAILITFLIRDLSMEPSIYAVVLQEHEEIAKSKSKGELLTWEDLGKMKYTWKVALEALRMFPPIFGGFRKAVKDIEYDGYIIPEGWQIFWTMNMTHMDDSIFTEPSKFDPTRFDNQASIPPYSFIGFGAGPRMCPGYEFAKTEALVTIQYPLSASRQGPMKRNKNNQRASSLPFDTTDLLQHLFRLIKVGKMKDVKTWPHPLHFWSTHLPLSFTPPMDTHRADK
;
A
#
# COMPACT_ATOMS: atom_id res chain seq x y z
N MET A 1 -0.86 29.59 -6.61
CA MET A 1 -1.59 28.81 -5.60
C MET A 1 -2.12 29.77 -4.54
N THR A 2 -3.41 29.70 -4.28
CA THR A 2 -4.07 30.40 -3.18
C THR A 2 -3.81 29.67 -1.86
N GLU A 3 -4.05 30.32 -0.73
CA GLU A 3 -3.92 29.70 0.60
C GLU A 3 -4.81 28.45 0.74
N LYS A 4 -6.05 28.52 0.23
CA LYS A 4 -6.96 27.36 0.21
C LYS A 4 -6.36 26.19 -0.58
N GLU A 5 -5.82 26.46 -1.77
CA GLU A 5 -5.16 25.41 -2.57
C GLU A 5 -3.93 24.82 -1.85
N ILE A 6 -3.20 25.62 -1.07
CA ILE A 6 -2.10 25.10 -0.24
C ILE A 6 -2.65 24.13 0.81
N VAL A 7 -3.67 24.54 1.56
CA VAL A 7 -4.29 23.71 2.61
C VAL A 7 -4.85 22.42 2.03
N ASP A 8 -5.58 22.49 0.91
CA ASP A 8 -6.16 21.32 0.24
C ASP A 8 -5.06 20.34 -0.21
N ASN A 9 -3.96 20.85 -0.78
CA ASN A 9 -2.83 20.01 -1.19
C ASN A 9 -2.11 19.38 0.01
N VAL A 10 -1.93 20.11 1.12
CA VAL A 10 -1.30 19.57 2.33
C VAL A 10 -2.15 18.43 2.92
N ILE A 11 -3.46 18.63 3.03
CA ILE A 11 -4.39 17.60 3.50
C ILE A 11 -4.36 16.37 2.60
N LEU A 12 -4.35 16.57 1.27
CA LEU A 12 -4.25 15.49 0.30
C LEU A 12 -2.96 14.66 0.49
N VAL A 13 -1.80 15.31 0.63
CA VAL A 13 -0.52 14.61 0.79
C VAL A 13 -0.45 13.87 2.13
N LEU A 14 -0.93 14.48 3.22
CA LEU A 14 -0.98 13.86 4.55
C LEU A 14 -1.85 12.61 4.56
N THR A 15 -3.07 12.71 4.01
CA THR A 15 -4.01 11.57 3.96
C THR A 15 -3.49 10.46 3.05
N ALA A 16 -2.98 10.81 1.87
CA ALA A 16 -2.41 9.83 0.93
C ALA A 16 -1.20 9.10 1.52
N GLY A 17 -0.30 9.82 2.19
CA GLY A 17 0.92 9.26 2.79
C GLY A 17 0.67 8.47 4.07
N HIS A 18 -0.36 8.79 4.85
CA HIS A 18 -0.60 8.13 6.12
C HIS A 18 -1.15 6.70 5.96
N ASP A 19 -2.34 6.57 5.37
CA ASP A 19 -3.05 5.28 5.37
C ASP A 19 -2.34 4.24 4.48
N THR A 20 -1.80 4.68 3.34
CA THR A 20 -1.15 3.74 2.39
C THR A 20 0.18 3.22 2.93
N SER A 21 1.02 4.07 3.52
CA SER A 21 2.27 3.65 4.16
C SER A 21 2.00 2.80 5.40
N ALA A 22 1.02 3.14 6.24
CA ALA A 22 0.68 2.35 7.41
C ALA A 22 0.24 0.92 7.04
N ILE A 23 -0.56 0.78 5.97
CA ILE A 23 -0.95 -0.54 5.45
C ILE A 23 0.27 -1.31 4.94
N LEU A 24 1.14 -0.67 4.13
CA LEU A 24 2.37 -1.30 3.63
C LEU A 24 3.24 -1.81 4.78
N ILE A 25 3.53 -0.96 5.76
CA ILE A 25 4.36 -1.32 6.92
C ILE A 25 3.72 -2.46 7.73
N THR A 26 2.40 -2.44 7.88
CA THR A 26 1.66 -3.49 8.59
C THR A 26 1.83 -4.85 7.90
N PHE A 27 1.62 -4.91 6.59
CA PHE A 27 1.79 -6.16 5.83
C PHE A 27 3.25 -6.59 5.78
N LEU A 28 4.19 -5.65 5.66
CA LEU A 28 5.61 -5.95 5.72
C LEU A 28 6.01 -6.61 7.05
N ILE A 29 5.57 -6.08 8.19
CA ILE A 29 5.81 -6.68 9.51
C ILE A 29 5.14 -8.07 9.61
N ARG A 30 3.91 -8.19 9.12
CA ARG A 30 3.18 -9.46 9.09
C ARG A 30 3.94 -10.51 8.30
N ASP A 31 4.34 -10.22 7.07
CA ASP A 31 4.97 -11.20 6.18
C ASP A 31 6.36 -11.58 6.71
N LEU A 32 7.12 -10.65 7.27
CA LEU A 32 8.36 -10.95 7.98
C LEU A 32 8.14 -11.88 9.20
N SER A 33 7.02 -11.74 9.91
CA SER A 33 6.69 -12.64 11.02
C SER A 33 6.28 -14.05 10.59
N MET A 34 5.77 -14.18 9.36
CA MET A 34 5.31 -15.44 8.79
C MET A 34 6.38 -16.17 7.98
N GLU A 35 7.42 -15.46 7.53
CA GLU A 35 8.48 -15.99 6.67
C GLU A 35 9.87 -15.89 7.35
N PRO A 36 10.24 -16.83 8.25
CA PRO A 36 11.48 -16.77 9.02
C PRO A 36 12.76 -16.71 8.16
N SER A 37 12.75 -17.37 7.00
CA SER A 37 13.88 -17.36 6.06
C SER A 37 14.10 -15.97 5.46
N ILE A 38 13.02 -15.29 5.07
CA ILE A 38 13.07 -13.92 4.55
C ILE A 38 13.47 -12.94 5.66
N TYR A 39 12.90 -13.11 6.85
CA TYR A 39 13.27 -12.32 8.03
C TYR A 39 14.77 -12.40 8.35
N ALA A 40 15.37 -13.59 8.28
CA ALA A 40 16.79 -13.77 8.56
C ALA A 40 17.68 -12.97 7.57
N VAL A 41 17.31 -12.92 6.29
CA VAL A 41 18.04 -12.15 5.27
C VAL A 41 17.89 -10.65 5.51
N VAL A 42 16.67 -10.18 5.81
CA VAL A 42 16.41 -8.77 6.17
C VAL A 42 17.20 -8.39 7.43
N LEU A 43 17.15 -9.22 8.47
CA LEU A 43 17.91 -8.98 9.69
C LEU A 43 19.41 -8.86 9.40
N GLN A 44 19.96 -9.75 8.58
CA GLN A 44 21.37 -9.69 8.19
C GLN A 44 21.71 -8.38 7.46
N GLU A 45 20.91 -7.99 6.46
CA GLU A 45 21.08 -6.74 5.69
C GLU A 45 21.11 -5.52 6.63
N HIS A 46 20.16 -5.45 7.56
CA HIS A 46 20.06 -4.36 8.53
C HIS A 46 21.17 -4.40 9.60
N GLU A 47 21.65 -5.58 9.99
CA GLU A 47 22.78 -5.73 10.91
C GLU A 47 24.10 -5.28 10.32
N GLU A 48 24.34 -5.54 9.04
CA GLU A 48 25.54 -5.11 8.32
C GLU A 48 25.63 -3.58 8.27
N ILE A 49 24.51 -2.92 7.96
CA ILE A 49 24.39 -1.46 8.02
C ILE A 49 24.68 -0.97 9.44
N ALA A 50 24.04 -1.57 10.45
CA ALA A 50 24.23 -1.18 11.85
C ALA A 50 25.65 -1.45 12.38
N LYS A 51 26.41 -2.39 11.80
CA LYS A 51 27.83 -2.65 12.16
C LYS A 51 28.77 -1.62 11.53
N SER A 52 28.44 -1.06 10.38
CA SER A 52 29.22 0.03 9.77
C SER A 52 29.08 1.38 10.47
N LYS A 53 28.14 1.50 11.43
CA LYS A 53 27.77 2.74 12.10
C LYS A 53 28.43 2.89 13.46
N SER A 54 28.85 4.11 13.76
CA SER A 54 29.28 4.46 15.12
C SER A 54 28.08 4.57 16.07
N LYS A 55 28.32 4.43 17.37
CA LYS A 55 27.25 4.46 18.38
C LYS A 55 26.56 5.83 18.36
N GLY A 56 25.26 5.83 18.09
CA GLY A 56 24.44 7.06 18.03
C GLY A 56 24.44 7.75 16.68
N GLU A 57 25.12 7.20 15.68
CA GLU A 57 25.05 7.68 14.30
C GLU A 57 23.71 7.34 13.66
N LEU A 58 23.12 8.32 12.97
CA LEU A 58 21.86 8.16 12.27
C LEU A 58 22.05 7.49 10.90
N LEU A 59 20.96 6.95 10.35
CA LEU A 59 20.92 6.48 8.97
C LEU A 59 21.12 7.64 8.00
N THR A 60 21.84 7.38 6.92
CA THR A 60 22.00 8.27 5.77
C THR A 60 21.23 7.71 4.58
N TRP A 61 21.09 8.54 3.53
CA TRP A 61 20.53 8.10 2.25
C TRP A 61 21.32 6.94 1.62
N GLU A 62 22.63 6.88 1.83
CA GLU A 62 23.46 5.78 1.34
C GLU A 62 23.10 4.45 2.02
N ASP A 63 22.78 4.49 3.33
CA ASP A 63 22.36 3.30 4.06
C ASP A 63 21.02 2.77 3.56
N LEU A 64 20.07 3.67 3.29
CA LEU A 64 18.79 3.28 2.69
C LEU A 64 18.97 2.67 1.30
N GLY A 65 19.96 3.16 0.53
CA GLY A 65 20.34 2.57 -0.77
C GLY A 65 20.91 1.15 -0.67
N LYS A 66 21.36 0.73 0.52
CA LYS A 66 21.86 -0.63 0.79
C LYS A 66 20.75 -1.61 1.18
N MET A 67 19.58 -1.13 1.62
CA MET A 67 18.42 -1.95 2.03
C MET A 67 17.63 -2.52 0.83
N LYS A 68 18.35 -3.11 -0.13
CA LYS A 68 17.80 -3.54 -1.42
C LYS A 68 16.86 -4.71 -1.27
N TYR A 69 17.23 -5.70 -0.46
CA TYR A 69 16.40 -6.88 -0.24
C TYR A 69 15.14 -6.51 0.53
N THR A 70 15.26 -5.70 1.58
CA THR A 70 14.10 -5.20 2.33
C THR A 70 13.12 -4.45 1.43
N TRP A 71 13.60 -3.66 0.46
CA TRP A 71 12.71 -3.03 -0.51
C TRP A 71 12.03 -4.05 -1.44
N LYS A 72 12.69 -5.13 -1.85
CA LYS A 72 12.04 -6.21 -2.62
C LYS A 72 10.93 -6.90 -1.82
N VAL A 73 11.14 -7.12 -0.52
CA VAL A 73 10.10 -7.65 0.38
C VAL A 73 8.91 -6.70 0.43
N ALA A 74 9.14 -5.40 0.53
CA ALA A 74 8.07 -4.39 0.50
C ALA A 74 7.32 -4.37 -0.85
N LEU A 75 8.02 -4.53 -1.98
CA LEU A 75 7.39 -4.62 -3.31
C LEU A 75 6.52 -5.86 -3.45
N GLU A 76 6.94 -7.01 -2.89
CA GLU A 76 6.13 -8.23 -2.88
C GLU A 76 4.90 -8.08 -1.96
N ALA A 77 5.05 -7.43 -0.80
CA ALA A 77 3.91 -7.07 0.04
C ALA A 77 2.92 -6.16 -0.71
N LEU A 78 3.39 -5.19 -1.49
CA LEU A 78 2.54 -4.34 -2.33
C LEU A 78 1.87 -5.09 -3.48
N ARG A 79 2.51 -6.14 -4.02
CA ARG A 79 1.91 -7.00 -5.05
C ARG A 79 0.75 -7.80 -4.48
N MET A 80 0.94 -8.39 -3.30
CA MET A 80 -0.07 -9.26 -2.67
C MET A 80 -1.17 -8.47 -1.95
N PHE A 81 -0.83 -7.32 -1.37
CA PHE A 81 -1.69 -6.52 -0.52
C PHE A 81 -1.62 -5.03 -0.88
N PRO A 82 -2.00 -4.63 -2.11
CA PRO A 82 -1.94 -3.24 -2.52
C PRO A 82 -2.89 -2.39 -1.66
N PRO A 83 -2.43 -1.30 -1.01
CA PRO A 83 -3.30 -0.44 -0.20
C PRO A 83 -4.46 0.18 -0.99
N ILE A 84 -4.29 0.35 -2.30
CA ILE A 84 -5.31 0.83 -3.24
C ILE A 84 -5.56 -0.28 -4.26
N PHE A 85 -6.79 -0.78 -4.35
CA PHE A 85 -7.13 -1.93 -5.22
C PHE A 85 -7.27 -1.57 -6.71
N GLY A 86 -7.47 -0.30 -7.04
CA GLY A 86 -7.74 0.15 -8.39
C GLY A 86 -8.25 1.59 -8.47
N GLY A 87 -8.71 2.00 -9.64
CA GLY A 87 -9.28 3.33 -9.84
C GLY A 87 -10.08 3.47 -11.12
N PHE A 88 -10.90 4.51 -11.19
CA PHE A 88 -11.67 4.85 -12.38
C PHE A 88 -10.91 5.80 -13.30
N ARG A 89 -11.14 5.64 -14.60
CA ARG A 89 -10.80 6.60 -15.66
C ARG A 89 -12.03 6.79 -16.54
N LYS A 90 -12.21 7.97 -17.11
CA LYS A 90 -13.27 8.23 -18.08
C LYS A 90 -12.66 8.27 -19.47
N ALA A 91 -13.21 7.52 -20.41
CA ALA A 91 -12.87 7.64 -21.82
C ALA A 91 -13.29 9.04 -22.31
N VAL A 92 -12.32 9.85 -22.74
CA VAL A 92 -12.57 11.22 -23.26
C VAL A 92 -12.79 11.25 -24.77
N LYS A 93 -12.69 10.09 -25.40
CA LYS A 93 -12.98 9.78 -26.81
C LYS A 93 -13.11 8.27 -26.91
N ASP A 94 -13.60 7.77 -28.04
CA ASP A 94 -13.59 6.35 -28.34
C ASP A 94 -12.15 5.78 -28.29
N ILE A 95 -12.00 4.62 -27.66
CA ILE A 95 -10.71 3.92 -27.52
C ILE A 95 -10.85 2.53 -28.14
N GLU A 96 -10.03 2.21 -29.13
CA GLU A 96 -9.90 0.85 -29.64
C GLU A 96 -8.90 0.06 -28.77
N TYR A 97 -9.32 -1.09 -28.25
CA TYR A 97 -8.50 -1.98 -27.44
C TYR A 97 -8.86 -3.43 -27.73
N ASP A 98 -7.88 -4.20 -28.21
CA ASP A 98 -8.02 -5.64 -28.53
C ASP A 98 -9.23 -5.96 -29.44
N GLY A 99 -9.47 -5.10 -30.44
CA GLY A 99 -10.60 -5.21 -31.38
C GLY A 99 -11.96 -4.73 -30.84
N TYR A 100 -12.01 -4.27 -29.58
CA TYR A 100 -13.20 -3.65 -28.99
C TYR A 100 -13.12 -2.13 -29.02
N ILE A 101 -14.26 -1.47 -29.15
CA ILE A 101 -14.38 -0.02 -29.00
C ILE A 101 -14.97 0.27 -27.62
N ILE A 102 -14.23 0.97 -26.78
CA ILE A 102 -14.70 1.57 -25.54
C ILE A 102 -15.21 2.98 -25.87
N PRO A 103 -16.53 3.24 -25.82
CA PRO A 103 -17.08 4.52 -26.25
C PRO A 103 -16.66 5.68 -25.34
N GLU A 104 -16.62 6.88 -25.93
CA GLU A 104 -16.50 8.12 -25.19
C GLU A 104 -17.54 8.19 -24.06
N GLY A 105 -17.10 8.68 -22.90
CA GLY A 105 -17.94 8.84 -21.74
C GLY A 105 -17.94 7.65 -20.78
N TRP A 106 -17.53 6.46 -21.23
CA TRP A 106 -17.49 5.26 -20.39
C TRP A 106 -16.47 5.38 -19.25
N GLN A 107 -16.82 4.81 -18.09
CA GLN A 107 -15.90 4.65 -16.98
C GLN A 107 -15.18 3.31 -17.07
N ILE A 108 -13.86 3.36 -17.15
CA ILE A 108 -12.97 2.21 -17.15
C ILE A 108 -12.43 2.07 -15.73
N PHE A 109 -12.68 0.92 -15.10
CA PHE A 109 -12.11 0.58 -13.81
C PHE A 109 -10.92 -0.35 -14.00
N TRP A 110 -9.73 0.09 -13.60
CA TRP A 110 -8.54 -0.77 -13.58
C TRP A 110 -8.31 -1.28 -12.16
N THR A 111 -7.76 -2.48 -12.04
CA THR A 111 -7.48 -3.13 -10.75
C THR A 111 -6.08 -3.71 -10.72
N MET A 112 -5.36 -3.48 -9.61
CA MET A 112 -4.01 -4.00 -9.41
C MET A 112 -3.99 -5.53 -9.30
N ASN A 113 -4.94 -6.07 -8.54
CA ASN A 113 -5.00 -7.50 -8.23
C ASN A 113 -5.12 -8.37 -9.49
N MET A 114 -5.73 -7.86 -10.56
CA MET A 114 -5.92 -8.64 -11.79
C MET A 114 -4.61 -8.94 -12.49
N THR A 115 -3.64 -8.02 -12.49
CA THR A 115 -2.31 -8.28 -13.06
C THR A 115 -1.34 -8.82 -12.02
N HIS A 116 -1.44 -8.39 -10.76
CA HIS A 116 -0.60 -8.84 -9.66
C HIS A 116 -0.78 -10.32 -9.33
N MET A 117 -1.99 -10.87 -9.55
CA MET A 117 -2.32 -12.26 -9.27
C MET A 117 -2.45 -13.15 -10.52
N ASP A 118 -2.08 -12.63 -11.68
CA ASP A 118 -2.05 -13.40 -12.93
C ASP A 118 -0.83 -14.33 -12.95
N ASP A 119 -1.06 -15.64 -13.05
CA ASP A 119 0.02 -16.64 -13.04
C ASP A 119 0.90 -16.60 -14.29
N SER A 120 0.39 -16.04 -15.39
CA SER A 120 1.13 -15.88 -16.64
C SER A 120 2.17 -14.76 -16.55
N ILE A 121 2.01 -13.87 -15.56
CA ILE A 121 2.91 -12.75 -15.26
C ILE A 121 3.75 -13.09 -14.02
N PHE A 122 3.12 -13.55 -12.94
CA PHE A 122 3.75 -13.89 -11.66
C PHE A 122 3.50 -15.35 -11.32
N THR A 123 4.43 -16.24 -11.65
CA THR A 123 4.31 -17.68 -11.38
C THR A 123 4.06 -17.98 -9.90
N GLU A 124 3.11 -18.85 -9.56
CA GLU A 124 2.67 -19.09 -8.17
C GLU A 124 2.30 -17.77 -7.44
N PRO A 125 1.34 -16.98 -7.94
CA PRO A 125 1.12 -15.59 -7.48
C PRO A 125 0.69 -15.48 -6.01
N SER A 126 0.20 -16.55 -5.40
CA SER A 126 -0.14 -16.60 -3.97
C SER A 126 1.05 -16.86 -3.04
N LYS A 127 2.20 -17.27 -3.58
CA LYS A 127 3.43 -17.47 -2.81
C LYS A 127 4.16 -16.14 -2.65
N PHE A 128 4.45 -15.78 -1.41
CA PHE A 128 5.23 -14.60 -1.06
C PHE A 128 6.70 -14.84 -1.43
N ASP A 129 7.16 -14.23 -2.52
CA ASP A 129 8.50 -14.42 -3.05
C ASP A 129 9.14 -13.09 -3.48
N PRO A 130 9.98 -12.48 -2.62
CA PRO A 130 10.69 -11.23 -2.93
C PRO A 130 11.65 -11.34 -4.12
N THR A 131 12.09 -12.54 -4.50
CA THR A 131 13.07 -12.74 -5.60
C THR A 131 12.48 -12.39 -6.96
N ARG A 132 11.15 -12.29 -7.08
CA ARG A 132 10.45 -11.74 -8.26
C ARG A 132 10.95 -10.36 -8.67
N PHE A 133 11.41 -9.57 -7.69
CA PHE A 133 11.92 -8.22 -7.89
C PHE A 133 13.46 -8.16 -7.99
N ASP A 134 14.14 -9.30 -8.17
CA ASP A 134 15.59 -9.34 -8.46
C ASP A 134 15.90 -8.68 -9.80
N ASN A 135 15.07 -8.94 -10.81
CA ASN A 135 15.13 -8.31 -12.11
C ASN A 135 13.80 -7.61 -12.43
N GLN A 136 13.61 -6.39 -11.91
CA GLN A 136 12.37 -5.64 -12.18
C GLN A 136 12.15 -5.37 -13.68
N ALA A 137 13.22 -5.36 -14.48
CA ALA A 137 13.12 -5.16 -15.93
C ALA A 137 12.53 -6.38 -16.67
N SER A 138 12.50 -7.58 -16.07
CA SER A 138 11.80 -8.73 -16.66
C SER A 138 10.29 -8.74 -16.39
N ILE A 139 9.80 -7.91 -15.47
CA ILE A 139 8.36 -7.77 -15.22
C ILE A 139 7.78 -6.97 -16.39
N PRO A 140 6.74 -7.48 -17.10
CA PRO A 140 6.17 -6.77 -18.22
C PRO A 140 5.67 -5.37 -17.80
N PRO A 141 5.83 -4.35 -18.67
CA PRO A 141 5.35 -3.01 -18.38
C PRO A 141 3.88 -3.01 -17.96
N TYR A 142 3.51 -2.13 -17.03
CA TYR A 142 2.14 -1.98 -16.52
C TYR A 142 1.55 -3.23 -15.85
N SER A 143 2.34 -4.26 -15.56
CA SER A 143 1.87 -5.48 -14.88
C SER A 143 2.05 -5.42 -13.36
N PHE A 144 3.15 -4.81 -12.89
CA PHE A 144 3.28 -4.38 -11.49
C PHE A 144 2.99 -2.89 -11.35
N ILE A 145 1.86 -2.56 -10.74
CA ILE A 145 1.39 -1.17 -10.59
C ILE A 145 1.11 -0.76 -9.14
N GLY A 146 1.90 -1.25 -8.18
CA GLY A 146 1.73 -0.96 -6.74
C GLY A 146 1.77 0.53 -6.38
N PHE A 147 2.40 1.35 -7.21
CA PHE A 147 2.42 2.82 -7.12
C PHE A 147 1.75 3.49 -8.33
N GLY A 148 0.93 2.76 -9.09
CA GLY A 148 0.44 3.16 -10.41
C GLY A 148 1.55 3.17 -11.46
N ALA A 149 1.26 3.77 -12.61
CA ALA A 149 2.20 3.86 -13.73
C ALA A 149 1.90 5.08 -14.63
N GLY A 150 2.84 5.40 -15.52
CA GLY A 150 2.72 6.50 -16.48
C GLY A 150 2.62 7.89 -15.81
N PRO A 151 1.96 8.87 -16.45
CA PRO A 151 1.89 10.25 -15.95
C PRO A 151 1.19 10.44 -14.61
N ARG A 152 0.52 9.40 -14.10
CA ARG A 152 -0.19 9.39 -12.82
C ARG A 152 0.43 8.41 -11.82
N MET A 153 1.70 8.05 -12.03
CA MET A 153 2.50 7.34 -11.03
C MET A 153 2.53 8.13 -9.71
N CYS A 154 2.49 7.42 -8.59
CA CYS A 154 2.42 7.99 -7.26
C CYS A 154 3.61 8.93 -7.01
N PRO A 155 3.37 10.22 -6.70
CA PRO A 155 4.45 11.14 -6.36
C PRO A 155 5.13 10.81 -5.03
N GLY A 156 4.48 10.02 -4.17
CA GLY A 156 4.98 9.61 -2.86
C GLY A 156 5.88 8.38 -2.87
N TYR A 157 6.26 7.83 -4.02
CA TYR A 157 7.04 6.59 -4.12
C TYR A 157 8.31 6.60 -3.24
N GLU A 158 9.18 7.61 -3.41
CA GLU A 158 10.44 7.70 -2.65
C GLU A 158 10.19 7.97 -1.16
N PHE A 159 9.11 8.69 -0.82
CA PHE A 159 8.72 8.93 0.56
C PHE A 159 8.27 7.64 1.25
N ALA A 160 7.33 6.90 0.64
CA ALA A 160 6.83 5.63 1.16
C ALA A 160 7.94 4.58 1.29
N LYS A 161 8.86 4.52 0.31
CA LYS A 161 10.05 3.69 0.37
C LYS A 161 10.92 4.04 1.57
N THR A 162 11.24 5.31 1.74
CA THR A 162 12.05 5.80 2.86
C THR A 162 11.39 5.47 4.20
N GLU A 163 10.11 5.76 4.33
CA GLU A 163 9.32 5.52 5.53
C GLU A 163 9.29 4.04 5.91
N ALA A 164 9.03 3.15 4.95
CA ALA A 164 9.02 1.70 5.19
C ALA A 164 10.41 1.19 5.64
N LEU A 165 11.47 1.56 4.92
CA LEU A 165 12.83 1.11 5.20
C LEU A 165 13.33 1.57 6.58
N VAL A 166 13.11 2.84 6.92
CA VAL A 166 13.48 3.40 8.23
C VAL A 166 12.68 2.73 9.35
N THR A 167 11.38 2.51 9.14
CA THR A 167 10.50 1.93 10.15
C THR A 167 10.89 0.49 10.48
N ILE A 168 11.30 -0.31 9.49
CA ILE A 168 11.78 -1.69 9.72
C ILE A 168 13.16 -1.72 10.39
N GLN A 169 14.05 -0.78 10.10
CA GLN A 169 15.37 -0.71 10.75
C GLN A 169 15.27 -0.49 12.28
N TYR A 170 14.32 0.32 12.73
CA TYR A 170 14.20 0.71 14.14
C TYR A 170 14.06 -0.48 15.12
N PRO A 171 13.05 -1.37 14.98
CA PRO A 171 12.88 -2.51 15.88
C PRO A 171 14.06 -3.50 15.83
N LEU A 172 14.68 -3.69 14.66
CA LEU A 172 15.84 -4.58 14.49
C LEU A 172 17.10 -4.03 15.18
N SER A 173 17.25 -2.71 15.25
CA SER A 173 18.34 -2.08 16.00
C SER A 173 18.09 -2.07 17.52
N ALA A 174 16.83 -2.03 17.94
CA ALA A 174 16.43 -2.00 19.35
C ALA A 174 16.58 -3.36 20.06
N SER A 175 16.36 -4.48 19.34
CA SER A 175 16.63 -5.83 19.86
C SER A 175 18.11 -6.03 20.25
N ARG A 176 19.00 -5.17 19.75
CA ARG A 176 20.43 -5.11 20.08
C ARG A 176 20.75 -4.39 21.39
N GLN A 177 19.84 -3.57 21.93
CA GLN A 177 20.08 -2.78 23.16
C GLN A 177 19.89 -3.59 24.46
N GLY A 178 19.66 -4.90 24.36
CA GLY A 178 19.30 -5.75 25.49
C GLY A 178 17.87 -5.50 25.96
N PRO A 179 17.26 -6.42 26.72
CA PRO A 179 15.92 -6.20 27.25
C PRO A 179 15.90 -4.93 28.09
N MET A 180 14.98 -4.02 27.77
CA MET A 180 14.64 -2.88 28.62
C MET A 180 14.45 -3.39 30.05
N LYS A 181 15.26 -2.92 31.01
CA LYS A 181 15.21 -3.40 32.40
C LYS A 181 13.77 -3.28 32.91
N ARG A 182 13.13 -4.43 33.11
CA ARG A 182 11.75 -4.54 33.61
C ARG A 182 11.68 -3.86 34.97
N ASN A 183 10.95 -2.75 35.06
CA ASN A 183 10.58 -2.15 36.34
C ASN A 183 9.68 -3.15 37.09
N LYS A 184 10.13 -3.61 38.26
CA LYS A 184 9.46 -4.66 39.07
C LYS A 184 8.10 -4.21 39.62
N ASN A 185 7.72 -2.94 39.48
CA ASN A 185 6.46 -2.42 40.01
C ASN A 185 5.26 -2.55 39.06
N ASN A 186 5.40 -3.15 37.87
CA ASN A 186 4.27 -3.39 36.98
C ASN A 186 4.19 -4.88 36.57
N GLN A 187 3.53 -5.68 37.40
CA GLN A 187 3.18 -7.06 37.07
C GLN A 187 1.83 -7.10 36.35
N ARG A 188 1.86 -6.89 35.03
CA ARG A 188 0.89 -7.31 33.99
C ARG A 188 1.54 -6.85 32.67
N ALA A 189 1.91 -7.66 31.68
CA ALA A 189 1.59 -9.02 31.33
C ALA A 189 2.84 -9.69 30.69
N SER A 190 2.90 -11.01 30.72
CA SER A 190 3.89 -11.82 30.03
C SER A 190 3.23 -12.52 28.83
N SER A 191 3.44 -11.96 27.65
CA SER A 191 3.33 -12.59 26.33
C SER A 191 4.05 -11.65 25.34
N LEU A 192 4.66 -12.21 24.30
CA LEU A 192 5.38 -11.48 23.24
C LEU A 192 4.56 -10.26 22.74
N PRO A 193 5.19 -9.12 22.38
CA PRO A 193 4.46 -7.84 22.27
C PRO A 193 3.68 -7.66 20.96
N PHE A 194 3.48 -8.70 20.16
CA PHE A 194 2.63 -8.61 18.97
C PHE A 194 1.53 -9.65 19.06
N ASP A 195 0.50 -9.32 19.82
CA ASP A 195 -0.81 -9.95 19.68
C ASP A 195 -1.52 -9.30 18.48
N THR A 196 -1.53 -10.02 17.35
CA THR A 196 -2.20 -9.59 16.11
C THR A 196 -3.71 -9.34 16.31
N THR A 197 -4.30 -9.88 17.38
CA THR A 197 -5.72 -9.61 17.68
C THR A 197 -5.95 -8.23 18.26
N ASP A 198 -4.95 -7.58 18.88
CA ASP A 198 -5.11 -6.25 19.49
C ASP A 198 -5.09 -5.15 18.42
N LEU A 199 -4.30 -5.28 17.35
CA LEU A 199 -4.31 -4.38 16.19
C LEU A 199 -5.57 -4.53 15.34
N LEU A 200 -6.02 -5.76 15.10
CA LEU A 200 -7.30 -5.99 14.41
C LEU A 200 -8.48 -5.52 15.27
N GLN A 201 -8.44 -5.72 16.60
CA GLN A 201 -9.45 -5.16 17.50
C GLN A 201 -9.37 -3.63 17.61
N HIS A 202 -8.18 -3.02 17.48
CA HIS A 202 -8.05 -1.56 17.40
C HIS A 202 -8.60 -1.02 16.10
N LEU A 203 -8.34 -1.67 14.96
CA LEU A 203 -8.94 -1.32 13.66
C LEU A 203 -10.46 -1.51 13.68
N PHE A 204 -10.96 -2.63 14.21
CA PHE A 204 -12.40 -2.85 14.40
C PHE A 204 -13.02 -1.89 15.42
N ARG A 205 -12.28 -1.47 16.46
CA ARG A 205 -12.71 -0.40 17.39
C ARG A 205 -12.72 0.95 16.71
N LEU A 206 -11.78 1.30 15.85
CA LEU A 206 -11.83 2.55 15.09
C LEU A 206 -13.02 2.56 14.11
N ILE A 207 -13.35 1.40 13.52
CA ILE A 207 -14.55 1.20 12.70
C ILE A 207 -15.84 1.24 13.55
N LYS A 208 -15.83 0.74 14.81
CA LYS A 208 -16.99 0.75 15.73
C LYS A 208 -17.17 2.04 16.56
N VAL A 209 -16.10 2.78 16.82
CA VAL A 209 -16.09 4.04 17.62
C VAL A 209 -16.55 5.21 16.75
N GLY A 210 -16.61 5.03 15.42
CA GLY A 210 -17.57 5.72 14.57
C GLY A 210 -18.99 5.34 14.95
N LYS A 211 -19.50 5.87 16.08
CA LYS A 211 -20.92 5.81 16.42
C LYS A 211 -21.70 6.49 15.29
N MET A 212 -22.26 5.66 14.41
CA MET A 212 -23.47 5.94 13.64
C MET A 212 -24.55 6.42 14.59
N LYS A 213 -24.62 7.73 14.79
CA LYS A 213 -25.82 8.45 15.20
C LYS A 213 -25.82 9.76 14.41
N ASP A 214 -26.86 9.88 13.59
CA ASP A 214 -27.23 11.03 12.76
C ASP A 214 -26.45 11.25 11.46
N VAL A 215 -26.85 10.45 10.46
CA VAL A 215 -26.55 10.55 9.02
C VAL A 215 -27.09 11.86 8.37
N LYS A 216 -27.59 12.83 9.14
CA LYS A 216 -28.22 14.07 8.62
C LYS A 216 -27.43 15.36 8.85
N THR A 217 -26.30 15.34 9.56
CA THR A 217 -25.56 16.57 9.94
C THR A 217 -24.09 16.59 9.53
N TRP A 218 -23.61 15.62 8.75
CA TRP A 218 -22.26 15.69 8.19
C TRP A 218 -22.21 16.63 6.96
N PRO A 219 -21.28 17.60 6.89
CA PRO A 219 -20.94 18.22 5.62
C PRO A 219 -20.24 17.15 4.77
N HIS A 220 -20.93 16.67 3.74
CA HIS A 220 -20.54 15.62 2.81
C HIS A 220 -19.02 15.51 2.52
N PRO A 221 -18.31 14.46 2.99
CA PRO A 221 -16.95 14.16 2.53
C PRO A 221 -16.92 13.41 1.19
N LEU A 222 -18.07 12.92 0.71
CA LEU A 222 -18.17 12.15 -0.53
C LEU A 222 -18.23 13.02 -1.81
N HIS A 223 -18.28 14.36 -1.68
CA HIS A 223 -18.29 15.26 -2.84
C HIS A 223 -16.93 15.41 -3.53
N PHE A 224 -15.84 14.92 -2.95
CA PHE A 224 -14.53 14.99 -3.61
C PHE A 224 -14.33 13.88 -4.67
N TRP A 225 -15.14 12.82 -4.63
CA TRP A 225 -15.09 11.70 -5.60
C TRP A 225 -16.32 11.58 -6.49
N SER A 226 -17.31 12.48 -6.37
CA SER A 226 -18.42 12.58 -7.31
C SER A 226 -18.94 14.01 -7.46
N THR A 227 -18.39 14.74 -8.43
CA THR A 227 -19.10 15.83 -9.10
C THR A 227 -18.76 15.65 -10.58
N HIS A 228 -19.60 15.13 -11.46
CA HIS A 228 -20.95 15.56 -11.77
C HIS A 228 -21.74 14.35 -12.33
N LEU A 229 -22.89 14.00 -11.74
CA LEU A 229 -24.16 13.66 -12.42
C LEU A 229 -25.16 13.08 -11.39
N PRO A 230 -26.43 13.55 -11.40
CA PRO A 230 -27.50 12.89 -10.66
C PRO A 230 -27.80 11.52 -11.28
N LEU A 231 -27.83 10.49 -10.44
CA LEU A 231 -28.26 9.14 -10.78
C LEU A 231 -29.77 9.12 -11.01
N SER A 232 -30.17 8.98 -12.26
CA SER A 232 -31.38 8.25 -12.65
C SER A 232 -31.05 7.43 -13.89
N PHE A 233 -30.72 6.16 -13.71
CA PHE A 233 -30.60 5.19 -14.80
C PHE A 233 -31.62 4.07 -14.57
N THR A 234 -32.76 4.19 -15.24
CA THR A 234 -33.48 3.03 -15.75
C THR A 234 -32.87 2.74 -17.12
N PRO A 235 -32.43 1.50 -17.42
CA PRO A 235 -31.96 1.19 -18.76
C PRO A 235 -33.16 1.13 -19.72
N PRO A 236 -33.05 1.65 -20.96
CA PRO A 236 -34.02 1.34 -21.99
C PRO A 236 -33.88 -0.15 -22.34
N MET A 237 -34.95 -0.91 -22.15
CA MET A 237 -35.16 -2.16 -22.86
C MET A 237 -35.36 -1.80 -24.33
N ASP A 238 -34.37 -2.08 -25.17
CA ASP A 238 -34.60 -2.22 -26.60
C ASP A 238 -34.15 -3.60 -27.07
N THR A 239 -35.18 -4.36 -27.44
CA THR A 239 -35.13 -5.62 -28.13
C THR A 239 -34.59 -5.41 -29.54
N HIS A 240 -33.37 -5.85 -29.83
CA HIS A 240 -33.00 -6.18 -31.20
C HIS A 240 -32.44 -7.60 -31.29
N ARG A 241 -33.39 -8.48 -31.58
CA ARG A 241 -33.28 -9.72 -32.33
C ARG A 241 -32.31 -9.57 -33.50
N ALA A 242 -31.30 -10.44 -33.56
CA ALA A 242 -30.61 -10.78 -34.80
C ALA A 242 -30.63 -12.30 -34.95
N ASP A 243 -31.63 -12.76 -35.69
CA ASP A 243 -31.60 -14.05 -36.38
C ASP A 243 -30.54 -13.97 -37.50
N LYS A 244 -29.50 -14.80 -37.41
CA LYS A 244 -28.78 -15.56 -38.47
C LYS A 244 -27.30 -15.73 -38.16
#